data_AF-A0A7C5DXB3-F1
#
_entry.id   AF-A0A7C5DXB3-F1
#
_cell.length_a   1.000
_cell.length_b   1.000
_cell.length_c   1.000
_cell.angle_alpha   90.00
_cell.angle_beta   90.00
_cell.angle_gamma   90.00
#
_symmetry.space_group_name_H-M   'P 1'
#
loop_
_entity.id
_entity.type
_entity.pdbx_description
1 polymer ?
#
loop_
_entity_poly.entity_id
_entity_poly.type
_entity_poly.pdbx_seq_one_letter_code
_entity_poly.pdbx_strand_id
1 'polypeptide(L)'
;LAKKVKEQTAMTHNNPVVIESAALLAKITLEALKGTPPLDALQKVLSDEPDNYMLSPLIEAGLKSKGQETRQTILGFGQMCEAGSALPSVIHLLTTYENDLKNGLIENVMAGGDSAARGMIVGMVLGAYHGENSGIPDKRINDLKGYDRIVEYLERSGQKNTIA
;
A
#
# COMPACT_ATOMS: atom_id res chain seq x y z
N LEU A 1 -12.82 11.29 1.87
CA LEU A 1 -11.39 10.87 1.85
C LEU A 1 -10.70 11.28 0.56
N ALA A 2 -11.11 10.74 -0.60
CA ALA A 2 -10.41 10.91 -1.89
C ALA A 2 -10.02 12.35 -2.24
N LYS A 3 -10.95 13.32 -2.15
CA LYS A 3 -10.68 14.74 -2.44
C LYS A 3 -9.47 15.28 -1.65
N LYS A 4 -9.42 15.07 -0.34
CA LYS A 4 -8.32 15.54 0.53
C LYS A 4 -6.98 14.91 0.17
N VAL A 5 -6.98 13.62 -0.18
CA VAL A 5 -5.77 12.90 -0.61
C VAL A 5 -5.25 13.48 -1.93
N LYS A 6 -6.14 13.72 -2.89
CA LYS A 6 -5.79 14.30 -4.20
C LYS A 6 -5.23 15.71 -4.04
N GLU A 7 -5.89 16.56 -3.26
CA GLU A 7 -5.45 17.93 -2.95
C GLU A 7 -4.06 17.92 -2.30
N GLN A 8 -3.84 17.10 -1.27
CA GLN A 8 -2.55 16.99 -0.59
C GLN A 8 -1.44 16.51 -1.52
N THR A 9 -1.72 15.50 -2.35
CA THR A 9 -0.73 14.94 -3.29
C THR A 9 -0.33 15.97 -4.33
N ALA A 10 -1.30 16.70 -4.89
CA ALA A 10 -1.09 17.73 -5.90
C ALA A 10 -0.22 18.91 -5.41
N MET A 11 -0.09 19.11 -4.09
CA MET A 11 0.81 20.14 -3.53
C MET A 11 2.29 19.89 -3.84
N THR A 12 2.69 18.63 -4.05
CA THR A 12 4.09 18.27 -4.36
C THR A 12 4.25 17.58 -5.70
N HIS A 13 3.28 16.77 -6.10
CA HIS A 13 3.29 16.00 -7.34
C HIS A 13 1.96 16.19 -8.06
N ASN A 14 1.89 17.15 -8.98
CA ASN A 14 0.70 17.41 -9.78
C ASN A 14 0.64 16.55 -11.06
N ASN A 15 0.79 15.23 -10.89
CA ASN A 15 0.71 14.26 -11.98
C ASN A 15 -0.56 13.39 -11.77
N PRO A 16 -1.44 13.25 -12.78
CA PRO A 16 -2.69 12.51 -12.64
C PRO A 16 -2.52 11.05 -12.18
N VAL A 17 -1.51 10.33 -12.70
CA VAL A 17 -1.25 8.94 -12.31
C VAL A 17 -0.88 8.86 -10.83
N VAL A 18 -0.02 9.77 -10.36
CA VAL A 18 0.39 9.84 -8.94
C VAL A 18 -0.81 10.16 -8.04
N ILE A 19 -1.60 11.17 -8.42
CA ILE A 19 -2.78 11.63 -7.68
C ILE A 19 -3.84 10.53 -7.56
N GLU A 20 -4.16 9.87 -8.67
CA GLU A 20 -5.15 8.78 -8.66
C GLU A 20 -4.63 7.54 -7.92
N SER A 21 -3.33 7.22 -8.05
CA SER A 21 -2.71 6.11 -7.32
C SER A 21 -2.78 6.33 -5.80
N ALA A 22 -2.48 7.55 -5.35
CA ALA A 22 -2.59 7.90 -3.93
C ALA A 22 -4.03 7.79 -3.42
N ALA A 23 -5.01 8.26 -4.20
CA ALA A 23 -6.42 8.15 -3.86
C ALA A 23 -6.91 6.69 -3.80
N LEU A 24 -6.49 5.85 -4.74
CA LEU A 24 -6.77 4.41 -4.76
C LEU A 24 -6.21 3.73 -3.50
N LEU A 25 -4.91 3.90 -3.23
CA LEU A 25 -4.23 3.27 -2.09
C LEU A 25 -4.83 3.71 -0.75
N ALA A 26 -5.23 4.98 -0.62
CA ALA A 26 -5.90 5.47 0.59
C ALA A 26 -7.25 4.80 0.83
N LYS A 27 -8.04 4.52 -0.21
CA LYS A 27 -9.32 3.81 -0.08
C LYS A 27 -9.12 2.35 0.26
N ILE A 28 -8.17 1.67 -0.39
CA ILE A 28 -7.79 0.29 -0.07
C ILE A 28 -7.39 0.18 1.40
N THR A 29 -6.54 1.09 1.87
CA THR A 29 -6.12 1.14 3.28
C THR A 29 -7.31 1.34 4.22
N LEU A 30 -8.27 2.20 3.86
CA LEU A 30 -9.47 2.42 4.67
C LEU A 30 -10.35 1.16 4.78
N GLU A 31 -10.51 0.41 3.69
CA GLU A 31 -11.25 -0.86 3.72
C GLU A 31 -10.48 -1.94 4.49
N ALA A 32 -9.16 -1.98 4.36
CA ALA A 32 -8.28 -2.86 5.14
C ALA A 32 -8.38 -2.60 6.65
N LEU A 33 -8.40 -1.32 7.07
CA LEU A 33 -8.64 -0.92 8.46
C LEU A 33 -9.99 -1.37 9.01
N LYS A 34 -10.99 -1.59 8.14
CA LYS A 34 -12.31 -2.13 8.53
C LYS A 34 -12.32 -3.67 8.61
N GLY A 35 -11.18 -4.32 8.38
CA GLY A 35 -11.04 -5.78 8.36
C GLY A 35 -11.33 -6.41 7.00
N THR A 36 -11.43 -5.64 5.92
CA THR A 36 -11.59 -6.22 4.57
C THR A 36 -10.23 -6.71 4.07
N PRO A 37 -10.10 -7.97 3.58
CA PRO A 37 -8.86 -8.45 3.00
C PRO A 37 -8.35 -7.53 1.88
N PRO A 38 -7.04 -7.24 1.78
CA PRO A 38 -6.46 -6.33 0.79
C PRO A 38 -6.89 -6.55 -0.66
N LEU A 39 -7.02 -7.80 -1.12
CA LEU A 39 -7.50 -8.10 -2.47
C LEU A 39 -8.99 -7.74 -2.62
N ASP A 40 -9.81 -8.10 -1.65
CA ASP A 40 -11.25 -7.78 -1.65
C ASP A 40 -11.46 -6.26 -1.55
N ALA A 41 -10.64 -5.57 -0.75
CA ALA A 41 -10.62 -4.12 -0.63
C ALA A 41 -10.29 -3.44 -1.96
N LEU A 42 -9.29 -3.93 -2.69
CA LEU A 42 -8.97 -3.47 -4.04
C LEU A 42 -10.17 -3.70 -4.99
N GLN A 43 -10.72 -4.91 -5.03
CA GLN A 43 -11.86 -5.23 -5.90
C GLN A 43 -13.10 -4.37 -5.60
N LYS A 44 -13.37 -4.10 -4.32
CA LYS A 44 -14.46 -3.23 -3.89
C LYS A 44 -14.26 -1.81 -4.39
N VAL A 45 -13.07 -1.23 -4.17
CA VAL A 45 -12.77 0.14 -4.62
C VAL A 45 -12.84 0.27 -6.14
N LEU A 46 -12.42 -0.74 -6.89
CA LEU A 46 -12.55 -0.76 -8.35
C LEU A 46 -14.01 -0.84 -8.80
N SER A 47 -14.84 -1.60 -8.06
CA SER A 47 -16.27 -1.74 -8.37
C SER A 47 -17.05 -0.44 -8.10
N ASP A 48 -16.64 0.31 -7.08
CA ASP A 48 -17.22 1.62 -6.75
C ASP A 48 -16.83 2.71 -7.76
N GLU A 49 -15.75 2.51 -8.53
CA GLU A 49 -15.19 3.49 -9.49
C GLU A 49 -14.82 2.85 -10.84
N PRO A 50 -15.80 2.32 -11.59
CA PRO A 50 -15.57 1.55 -12.82
C PRO A 50 -14.91 2.37 -13.94
N ASP A 51 -14.97 3.70 -13.88
CA ASP A 51 -14.50 4.60 -14.94
C ASP A 51 -13.03 5.06 -14.78
N ASN A 52 -12.27 4.50 -13.82
CA ASN A 52 -10.87 4.91 -13.62
C ASN A 52 -9.89 4.23 -14.60
N TYR A 53 -10.12 4.45 -15.90
CA TYR A 53 -9.37 3.84 -17.00
C TYR A 53 -7.86 4.14 -16.98
N MET A 54 -7.45 5.24 -16.33
CA MET A 54 -6.04 5.66 -16.32
C MET A 54 -5.13 4.68 -15.59
N LEU A 55 -5.61 4.05 -14.52
CA LEU A 55 -4.81 3.11 -13.74
C LEU A 55 -5.01 1.66 -14.18
N SER A 56 -6.05 1.36 -14.97
CA SER A 56 -6.42 -0.01 -15.34
C SER A 56 -5.25 -0.86 -15.85
N PRO A 57 -4.37 -0.38 -16.76
CA PRO A 57 -3.25 -1.21 -17.23
C PRO A 57 -2.28 -1.60 -16.12
N LEU A 58 -2.02 -0.67 -15.18
CA LEU A 58 -1.11 -0.88 -14.05
C LEU A 58 -1.73 -1.84 -13.01
N ILE A 59 -3.02 -1.66 -12.75
CA ILE A 59 -3.78 -2.48 -11.82
C ILE A 59 -3.91 -3.91 -12.36
N GLU A 60 -4.25 -4.06 -13.63
CA GLU A 60 -4.31 -5.35 -14.30
C GLU A 60 -2.96 -6.06 -14.30
N ALA A 61 -1.86 -5.35 -14.56
CA ALA A 61 -0.53 -5.93 -14.53
C ALA A 61 -0.19 -6.51 -13.15
N GLY A 62 -0.42 -5.74 -12.08
CA GLY A 62 -0.19 -6.20 -10.71
C GLY A 62 -1.14 -7.31 -10.25
N LEU A 63 -2.40 -7.32 -10.71
CA LEU A 63 -3.35 -8.41 -10.43
C LEU A 63 -2.96 -9.70 -11.15
N LYS A 64 -2.57 -9.61 -12.43
CA LYS A 64 -2.15 -10.77 -13.24
C LYS A 64 -0.86 -11.39 -12.73
N SER A 65 -0.01 -10.64 -12.01
CA SER A 65 1.22 -11.17 -11.44
C SER A 65 1.05 -11.88 -10.10
N LYS A 66 -0.15 -11.89 -9.50
CA LYS A 66 -0.39 -12.54 -8.20
C LYS A 66 0.19 -13.95 -8.16
N GLY A 67 1.04 -14.22 -7.17
CA GLY A 67 1.67 -15.53 -6.96
C GLY A 67 2.88 -15.84 -7.83
N GLN A 68 3.27 -14.94 -8.75
CA GLN A 68 4.51 -15.04 -9.52
C GLN A 68 5.74 -14.72 -8.66
N GLU A 69 6.93 -15.08 -9.16
CA GLU A 69 8.21 -14.82 -8.47
C GLU A 69 8.46 -13.31 -8.37
N THR A 70 8.34 -12.78 -7.15
CA THR A 70 8.29 -11.35 -6.86
C THR A 70 9.48 -10.55 -7.39
N ARG A 71 10.69 -11.08 -7.30
CA ARG A 71 11.89 -10.33 -7.69
C ARG A 71 11.93 -10.13 -9.20
N GLN A 72 11.67 -11.19 -9.97
CA GLN A 72 11.54 -11.13 -11.42
C GLN A 72 10.34 -10.28 -11.86
N THR A 73 9.19 -10.43 -11.20
CA THR A 73 8.00 -9.63 -11.49
C THR A 73 8.27 -8.13 -11.32
N ILE A 74 8.82 -7.71 -10.18
CA ILE A 74 9.13 -6.29 -9.92
C ILE A 74 10.23 -5.80 -10.87
N LEU A 75 11.23 -6.62 -11.19
CA LEU A 75 12.23 -6.28 -12.20
C LEU A 75 11.58 -6.03 -13.57
N GLY A 76 10.61 -6.85 -13.96
CA GLY A 76 9.88 -6.74 -15.23
C GLY A 76 8.98 -5.50 -15.33
N PHE A 77 8.42 -5.02 -14.22
CA PHE A 77 7.67 -3.75 -14.18
C PHE A 77 8.58 -2.50 -14.20
N GLY A 78 9.86 -2.69 -13.89
CA GLY A 78 10.81 -1.62 -13.66
C GLY A 78 10.96 -1.31 -12.17
N GLN A 79 12.20 -1.02 -11.76
CA GLN A 79 12.57 -0.80 -10.35
C GLN A 79 12.66 0.69 -9.96
N MET A 80 12.35 1.59 -10.89
CA MET A 80 12.46 3.04 -10.70
C MET A 80 11.27 3.61 -9.89
N CYS A 81 11.46 4.79 -9.30
CA CYS A 81 10.49 5.51 -8.45
C CYS A 81 9.26 6.05 -9.22
N GLU A 82 9.19 5.87 -10.54
CA GLU A 82 8.07 6.37 -11.33
C GLU A 82 6.78 5.58 -11.01
N ALA A 83 5.67 6.30 -10.84
CA ALA A 83 4.39 5.71 -10.46
C ALA A 83 3.91 4.61 -11.44
N GLY A 84 4.28 4.72 -12.72
CA GLY A 84 3.98 3.71 -13.74
C GLY A 84 4.63 2.35 -13.48
N SER A 85 5.76 2.30 -12.78
CA SER A 85 6.44 1.05 -12.40
C SER A 85 6.14 0.64 -10.95
N ALA A 86 5.88 1.62 -10.08
CA ALA A 86 5.68 1.39 -8.66
C ALA A 86 4.29 0.81 -8.33
N LEU A 87 3.20 1.30 -8.94
CA LEU A 87 1.84 0.82 -8.66
C LEU A 87 1.64 -0.68 -8.94
N PRO A 88 2.00 -1.24 -10.12
CA PRO A 88 1.82 -2.68 -10.37
C PRO A 88 2.63 -3.53 -9.38
N SER A 89 3.83 -3.08 -9.01
CA SER A 89 4.68 -3.74 -8.01
C SER A 89 4.03 -3.76 -6.62
N VAL A 90 3.40 -2.67 -6.20
CA VAL A 90 2.64 -2.62 -4.94
C VAL A 90 1.47 -3.58 -4.99
N ILE A 91 0.66 -3.56 -6.04
CA ILE A 91 -0.52 -4.45 -6.17
C ILE A 91 -0.10 -5.92 -6.18
N HIS A 92 0.99 -6.26 -6.87
CA HIS A 92 1.58 -7.59 -6.83
C HIS A 92 1.88 -8.03 -5.39
N LEU A 93 2.55 -7.18 -4.61
CA LEU A 93 2.92 -7.47 -3.22
C LEU A 93 1.67 -7.62 -2.32
N LEU A 94 0.70 -6.71 -2.44
CA LEU A 94 -0.53 -6.74 -1.65
C LEU A 94 -1.33 -8.02 -1.89
N THR A 95 -1.41 -8.46 -3.15
CA THR A 95 -2.25 -9.60 -3.53
C THR A 95 -1.54 -10.94 -3.39
N THR A 96 -0.20 -10.97 -3.52
CA THR A 96 0.60 -12.18 -3.35
C THR A 96 0.85 -12.49 -1.87
N TYR A 97 1.08 -11.46 -1.05
CA TYR A 97 1.42 -11.61 0.37
C TYR A 97 0.32 -11.12 1.31
N GLU A 98 -0.93 -11.17 0.85
CA GLU A 98 -2.12 -10.71 1.58
C GLU A 98 -2.14 -11.21 3.03
N ASN A 99 -1.74 -12.47 3.24
CA ASN A 99 -1.74 -13.14 4.54
C ASN A 99 -0.34 -13.32 5.17
N ASP A 100 0.69 -12.68 4.60
CA ASP A 100 2.08 -12.84 5.03
C ASP A 100 2.89 -11.55 4.84
N LEU A 101 2.51 -10.52 5.60
CA LEU A 101 3.16 -9.21 5.55
C LEU A 101 4.68 -9.32 5.74
N LYS A 102 5.15 -10.16 6.66
CA LYS A 102 6.57 -10.34 6.92
C LYS A 102 7.32 -10.79 5.66
N ASN A 103 6.88 -11.84 4.98
CA ASN A 103 7.56 -12.30 3.77
C ASN A 103 7.37 -11.31 2.61
N GLY A 104 6.21 -10.63 2.52
CA GLY A 104 6.00 -9.57 1.53
C GLY A 104 7.01 -8.41 1.66
N LEU A 105 7.31 -7.97 2.88
CA LEU A 105 8.33 -6.94 3.12
C LEU A 105 9.75 -7.44 2.80
N ILE A 106 10.06 -8.70 3.13
CA ILE A 106 11.36 -9.30 2.80
C ILE A 106 11.55 -9.32 1.28
N GLU A 107 10.57 -9.86 0.54
CA GLU A 107 10.66 -9.97 -0.91
C GLU A 107 10.68 -8.60 -1.61
N ASN A 108 9.94 -7.61 -1.08
CA ASN A 108 10.05 -6.23 -1.55
C ASN A 108 11.46 -5.63 -1.41
N VAL A 109 12.14 -5.87 -0.29
CA VAL A 109 13.52 -5.41 -0.07
C VAL A 109 14.48 -6.16 -1.00
N MET A 110 14.33 -7.48 -1.11
CA MET A 110 15.16 -8.31 -1.98
C MET A 110 14.97 -7.99 -3.47
N ALA A 111 13.81 -7.47 -3.86
CA ALA A 111 13.54 -7.00 -5.21
C ALA A 111 14.29 -5.70 -5.58
N GLY A 112 14.99 -5.02 -4.66
CA GLY A 112 15.86 -3.87 -4.97
C GLY A 112 15.15 -2.62 -5.51
N GLY A 113 15.90 -1.65 -6.04
CA GLY A 113 15.36 -0.37 -6.51
C GLY A 113 14.79 0.48 -5.37
N ASP A 114 13.70 1.21 -5.63
CA ASP A 114 13.00 1.99 -4.60
C ASP A 114 12.10 1.11 -3.70
N SER A 115 12.74 0.21 -2.96
CA SER A 115 12.06 -0.69 -2.01
C SER A 115 11.51 0.04 -0.80
N ALA A 116 12.04 1.22 -0.47
CA ALA A 116 11.59 2.02 0.66
C ALA A 116 10.18 2.57 0.42
N ALA A 117 9.93 3.23 -0.71
CA ALA A 117 8.61 3.77 -1.03
C ALA A 117 7.55 2.66 -1.14
N ARG A 118 7.85 1.59 -1.87
CA ARG A 118 6.95 0.43 -1.99
C ARG A 118 6.70 -0.24 -0.63
N GLY A 119 7.75 -0.39 0.18
CA GLY A 119 7.67 -0.98 1.51
C GLY A 119 6.79 -0.19 2.46
N MET A 120 6.84 1.15 2.40
CA MET A 120 5.93 2.01 3.18
C MET A 120 4.47 1.79 2.80
N ILE A 121 4.16 1.72 1.50
CA ILE A 121 2.78 1.52 1.03
C ILE A 121 2.27 0.12 1.36
N VAL A 122 3.08 -0.91 1.10
CA VAL A 122 2.72 -2.30 1.41
C VAL A 122 2.55 -2.51 2.90
N GLY A 123 3.46 -1.97 3.72
CA GLY A 123 3.37 -2.00 5.17
C GLY A 123 2.14 -1.25 5.69
N MET A 124 1.77 -0.13 5.09
CA MET A 124 0.55 0.62 5.44
C MET A 124 -0.72 -0.20 5.20
N VAL A 125 -0.88 -0.79 4.00
CA VAL A 125 -2.11 -1.51 3.64
C VAL A 125 -2.21 -2.85 4.37
N LEU A 126 -1.16 -3.68 4.30
CA LEU A 126 -1.18 -4.99 4.95
C LEU A 126 -1.10 -4.85 6.47
N GLY A 127 -0.37 -3.86 6.99
CA GLY A 127 -0.33 -3.58 8.43
C GLY A 127 -1.69 -3.13 8.97
N ALA A 128 -2.44 -2.34 8.19
CA ALA A 128 -3.82 -1.98 8.53
C ALA A 128 -4.75 -3.21 8.61
N TYR A 129 -4.56 -4.21 7.75
CA TYR A 129 -5.36 -5.44 7.76
C TYR A 129 -4.97 -6.40 8.89
N HIS A 130 -3.67 -6.63 9.08
CA HIS A 130 -3.17 -7.61 10.05
C HIS A 130 -3.15 -7.09 11.49
N GLY A 131 -2.98 -5.77 11.68
CA GLY A 131 -2.77 -5.17 12.99
C GLY A 131 -1.62 -5.83 13.75
N GLU A 132 -1.86 -6.14 15.03
CA GLU A 132 -0.90 -6.82 15.91
C GLU A 132 -0.53 -8.24 15.42
N ASN A 133 -1.37 -8.88 14.60
CA ASN A 133 -1.13 -10.21 14.04
C ASN A 133 -0.25 -10.18 12.77
N SER A 134 0.45 -9.08 12.49
CA SER A 134 1.31 -8.87 11.32
C SER A 134 2.41 -9.92 11.08
N GLY A 135 2.72 -10.74 12.09
CA GLY A 135 3.84 -11.68 12.06
C GLY A 135 5.21 -10.99 12.05
N ILE A 136 5.26 -9.67 12.19
CA ILE A 136 6.50 -8.91 12.38
C ILE A 136 6.87 -8.96 13.87
N PRO A 137 8.06 -9.43 14.25
CA PRO A 137 8.47 -9.47 15.65
C PRO A 137 8.51 -8.06 16.26
N ASP A 138 7.96 -7.87 17.46
CA ASP A 138 7.91 -6.59 18.18
C ASP A 138 9.28 -5.90 18.23
N LYS A 139 10.35 -6.66 18.46
CA LYS A 139 11.71 -6.14 18.46
C LYS A 139 12.04 -5.34 17.19
N ARG A 140 11.65 -5.84 16.01
CA ARG A 140 11.90 -5.13 14.73
C ARG A 140 11.10 -3.84 14.61
N ILE A 141 9.93 -3.78 15.23
CA ILE A 141 9.09 -2.58 15.25
C ILE A 141 9.67 -1.57 16.26
N ASN A 142 10.06 -2.03 17.45
CA ASN A 142 10.61 -1.21 18.52
C ASN A 142 12.00 -0.65 18.19
N ASP A 143 12.77 -1.32 17.32
CA ASP A 143 14.07 -0.85 16.84
C ASP A 143 13.94 0.30 15.80
N LEU A 144 12.73 0.69 15.37
CA LEU A 144 12.52 1.84 14.49
C LEU A 144 12.97 3.11 15.19
N LYS A 145 13.87 3.89 14.55
CA LYS A 145 14.38 5.17 15.10
C LYS A 145 13.29 6.17 15.52
N GLY A 146 12.10 6.07 14.92
CA GLY A 146 10.96 6.95 15.21
C GLY A 146 9.81 6.25 15.93
N TYR A 147 10.02 5.08 16.52
CA TYR A 147 8.96 4.24 17.10
C TYR A 147 8.05 5.02 18.05
N ASP A 148 8.59 5.65 19.10
CA ASP A 148 7.80 6.38 20.11
C ASP A 148 6.92 7.47 19.47
N ARG A 149 7.46 8.19 18.49
CA ARG A 149 6.75 9.25 17.77
C ARG A 149 5.65 8.69 16.86
N ILE A 150 5.88 7.53 16.24
CA ILE A 150 4.88 6.84 15.42
C ILE A 150 3.72 6.41 16.32
N VAL A 151 4.01 5.79 17.47
CA VAL A 151 2.98 5.37 18.45
C VAL A 151 2.18 6.56 18.94
N GLU A 152 2.84 7.68 19.32
CA GLU A 152 2.16 8.91 19.73
C GLU A 152 1.17 9.40 18.64
N TYR A 153 1.57 9.38 17.37
CA TYR A 153 0.68 9.79 16.28
C TYR A 153 -0.48 8.82 16.06
N LEU A 154 -0.25 7.52 16.19
CA LEU A 154 -1.31 6.52 16.09
C LEU A 154 -2.34 6.72 17.21
N GLU A 155 -1.91 6.90 18.45
CA GLU A 155 -2.79 7.17 19.59
C GLU A 155 -3.62 8.45 19.40
N ARG A 156 -2.99 9.54 18.97
CA ARG A 156 -3.68 10.82 18.70
C ARG A 156 -4.68 10.71 17.55
N SER A 157 -4.41 9.84 16.57
CA SER A 157 -5.33 9.57 15.47
C SER A 157 -6.52 8.69 15.91
N GLY A 158 -6.30 7.75 16.84
CA GLY A 158 -7.33 6.91 17.43
C GLY A 158 -8.27 7.66 18.39
N GLN A 159 -7.75 8.58 19.20
CA GLN A 159 -8.54 9.39 20.14
C GLN A 159 -9.59 10.28 19.46
N LYS A 160 -9.40 10.65 18.19
CA LYS A 160 -10.38 11.46 17.44
C LYS A 160 -11.62 10.67 16.98
N ASN A 161 -11.61 9.34 17.05
CA ASN A 161 -12.78 8.51 16.76
C ASN A 161 -13.65 8.23 17.99
N THR A 162 -13.39 8.86 19.14
CA THR A 162 -14.16 8.69 20.40
C THR A 162 -14.80 10.00 20.88
N ILE A 163 -15.03 10.98 20.00
CA ILE A 163 -15.74 12.21 20.37
C ILE A 163 -16.89 12.46 19.40
N ALA A 164 -18.10 12.40 19.97
CA ALA A 164 -19.46 12.65 19.45
C ALA A 164 -20.13 11.49 18.70
#